data_AF-A0A933VLW9-F1
#
_entry.id   AF-A0A933VLW9-F1
#
_cell.length_a   1.000
_cell.length_b   1.000
_cell.length_c   1.000
_cell.angle_alpha   90.00
_cell.angle_beta   90.00
_cell.angle_gamma   90.00
#
_symmetry.space_group_name_H-M   'P 1'
#
loop_
_entity.id
_entity.type
_entity.pdbx_description
1 polymer ?
#
loop_
_entity_poly.entity_id
_entity_poly.type
_entity_poly.pdbx_seq_one_letter_code
_entity_poly.pdbx_strand_id
1 'polypeptide(L)'
;MRNRIIFDIVLFCAVFFTPWWFVAALAFLGAFFFSSFYEIIAFGALVDFLYGARALAASGMLGILGAVVIFVLATYMKKIVR
;
A
#
# COMPACT_ATOMS: atom_id res chain seq x y z
N MET A 1 13.19 1.80 13.00
CA MET A 1 11.94 1.89 13.78
C MET A 1 11.29 3.26 13.70
N ARG A 2 11.90 4.35 14.22
CA ARG A 2 11.29 5.71 14.16
C ARG A 2 10.85 6.14 12.75
N ASN A 3 11.70 5.95 11.74
CA ASN A 3 11.40 6.33 10.36
C ASN A 3 10.24 5.51 9.76
N ARG A 4 10.03 4.27 10.23
CA ARG A 4 8.92 3.41 9.79
C ARG A 4 7.60 3.92 10.34
N ILE A 5 7.56 4.26 11.63
CA ILE A 5 6.35 4.80 12.28
C ILE A 5 5.92 6.12 11.62
N ILE A 6 6.87 7.01 11.34
CA ILE A 6 6.57 8.27 10.63
C ILE A 6 5.97 7.97 9.25
N PHE A 7 6.57 7.03 8.52
CA PHE A 7 6.07 6.61 7.22
C PHE A 7 4.66 6.00 7.30
N ASP A 8 4.40 5.15 8.28
CA ASP A 8 3.08 4.54 8.51
C ASP A 8 2.01 5.60 8.80
N ILE A 9 2.34 6.62 9.61
CA ILE A 9 1.44 7.76 9.87
C ILE A 9 1.16 8.53 8.58
N VAL A 10 2.18 8.79 7.77
CA VAL A 10 2.03 9.48 6.47
C VAL A 10 1.17 8.65 5.52
N LEU A 11 1.43 7.35 5.40
CA LEU A 11 0.67 6.45 4.54
C LEU A 11 -0.78 6.33 5.02
N PHE A 12 -1.00 6.22 6.33
CA PHE A 12 -2.33 6.22 6.94
C PHE A 12 -3.09 7.51 6.60
N CYS A 13 -2.49 8.68 6.79
CA CYS A 13 -3.11 9.94 6.38
C CYS A 13 -3.38 9.98 4.86
N ALA A 14 -2.45 9.50 4.04
CA ALA A 14 -2.62 9.48 2.59
C ALA A 14 -3.85 8.67 2.17
N VAL A 15 -4.15 7.55 2.84
CA VAL A 15 -5.33 6.72 2.57
C VAL A 15 -6.65 7.51 2.68
N PHE A 16 -6.75 8.50 3.57
CA PHE A 16 -7.97 9.29 3.76
C PHE A 16 -8.01 10.58 2.94
N PHE A 17 -6.85 11.21 2.71
CA PHE A 17 -6.79 12.55 2.12
C PHE A 17 -6.39 12.56 0.64
N THR A 18 -5.86 11.47 0.12
CA THR A 18 -5.33 11.41 -1.25
C THR A 18 -5.98 10.30 -2.08
N PRO A 19 -5.97 10.42 -3.41
CA PRO A 19 -6.48 9.34 -4.26
C PRO A 19 -5.68 8.04 -4.12
N TRP A 20 -6.33 6.91 -4.36
CA TRP A 20 -5.76 5.56 -4.21
C TRP A 20 -4.45 5.33 -4.98
N TRP A 21 -4.24 5.98 -6.13
CA TRP A 21 -3.01 5.87 -6.90
C TRP A 21 -1.81 6.51 -6.19
N PHE A 22 -2.03 7.58 -5.42
CA PHE A 22 -0.98 8.20 -4.61
C PHE A 22 -0.61 7.30 -3.43
N VAL A 23 -1.61 6.69 -2.79
CA VAL A 23 -1.43 5.69 -1.74
C VAL A 23 -0.64 4.49 -2.26
N ALA A 24 -0.96 3.99 -3.47
CA ALA A 24 -0.25 2.89 -4.10
C ALA A 24 1.23 3.23 -4.37
N ALA A 25 1.53 4.43 -4.84
CA ALA A 25 2.90 4.90 -5.06
C ALA A 25 3.70 4.99 -3.74
N LEU A 26 3.09 5.56 -2.69
CA LEU A 26 3.71 5.59 -1.37
C LEU A 26 3.92 4.17 -0.83
N ALA A 27 2.90 3.32 -0.87
CA ALA A 27 2.97 1.94 -0.43
C ALA A 27 4.11 1.17 -1.13
N PHE A 28 4.31 1.38 -2.43
CA PHE A 28 5.44 0.82 -3.17
C PHE A 28 6.79 1.31 -2.63
N LEU A 29 6.94 2.62 -2.39
CA LEU A 29 8.16 3.18 -1.80
C LEU A 29 8.42 2.58 -0.40
N GLY A 30 7.37 2.47 0.43
CA GLY A 30 7.44 1.85 1.74
C GLY A 30 7.96 0.40 1.67
N ALA A 31 7.36 -0.41 0.82
CA ALA A 31 7.78 -1.81 0.60
C ALA A 31 9.20 -1.93 0.02
N PHE A 32 9.64 -0.98 -0.81
CA PHE A 32 10.99 -0.96 -1.35
C PHE A 32 12.03 -0.60 -0.28
N PHE A 33 11.80 0.45 0.52
CA PHE A 33 12.75 0.91 1.53
C PHE A 33 12.76 0.03 2.78
N PHE A 34 11.60 -0.33 3.32
CA PHE A 34 11.47 -1.09 4.55
C PHE A 34 11.42 -2.60 4.26
N SER A 35 12.29 -3.37 4.91
CA SER A 35 12.23 -4.83 4.87
C SER A 35 10.96 -5.31 5.59
N SER A 36 10.25 -6.28 5.01
CA SER A 36 9.09 -6.92 5.66
C SER A 36 7.96 -5.94 6.01
N PHE A 37 7.60 -5.07 5.06
CA PHE A 37 6.54 -4.06 5.19
C PHE A 37 5.14 -4.66 4.97
N TYR A 38 4.70 -5.52 5.89
CA TYR A 38 3.40 -6.20 5.79
C TYR A 38 2.20 -5.28 6.06
N GLU A 39 2.43 -4.10 6.63
CA GLU A 39 1.39 -3.08 6.87
C GLU A 39 0.69 -2.66 5.57
N ILE A 40 1.35 -2.81 4.43
CA ILE A 40 0.78 -2.55 3.10
C ILE A 40 -0.53 -3.30 2.85
N ILE A 41 -0.69 -4.51 3.38
CA ILE A 41 -1.90 -5.32 3.20
C ILE A 41 -3.06 -4.70 3.99
N ALA A 42 -2.80 -4.22 5.21
CA ALA A 42 -3.79 -3.53 6.02
C ALA A 42 -4.24 -2.22 5.36
N PHE A 43 -3.30 -1.47 4.76
CA PHE A 43 -3.64 -0.28 3.98
C PHE A 43 -4.42 -0.60 2.70
N GLY A 44 -4.10 -1.70 2.01
CA GLY A 44 -4.88 -2.18 0.87
C GLY A 44 -6.33 -2.49 1.23
N ALA A 45 -6.55 -3.14 2.37
CA ALA A 45 -7.90 -3.40 2.89
C ALA A 45 -8.64 -2.11 3.26
N LEU A 46 -7.95 -1.12 3.85
CA LEU A 46 -8.54 0.20 4.15
C LEU A 46 -8.93 0.95 2.87
N VAL A 47 -8.10 0.89 1.83
CA VAL A 47 -8.42 1.47 0.51
C VAL A 47 -9.65 0.78 -0.08
N ASP A 48 -9.74 -0.55 -0.01
CA ASP A 48 -10.92 -1.29 -0.45
C ASP A 48 -12.19 -0.89 0.31
N PHE A 49 -12.08 -0.69 1.63
CA PHE A 49 -13.21 -0.26 2.44
C PHE A 49 -13.69 1.16 2.07
N LEU A 50 -12.75 2.07 1.79
CA LEU A 50 -13.06 3.47 1.48
C LEU A 50 -13.52 3.69 0.03
N TYR A 51 -12.89 3.00 -0.93
CA TYR A 51 -13.07 3.24 -2.36
C TYR A 51 -13.80 2.09 -3.07
N GLY A 52 -13.73 0.87 -2.55
CA GLY A 52 -14.27 -0.34 -3.18
C GLY A 52 -15.79 -0.44 -3.17
N ALA A 53 -16.51 0.36 -2.38
CA ALA A 53 -17.98 0.36 -2.38
C ALA A 53 -18.61 1.08 -3.60
N ARG A 54 -17.85 1.92 -4.30
CA ARG A 54 -18.41 2.85 -5.32
C ARG A 54 -18.29 2.37 -6.77
N ALA A 55 -17.46 1.39 -7.09
CA ALA A 55 -17.12 1.07 -8.47
C ALA A 55 -17.81 -0.19 -9.01
N LEU A 56 -17.69 -1.35 -8.34
CA LEU A 56 -18.24 -2.65 -8.78
C LEU A 56 -18.40 -3.58 -7.56
N ALA A 57 -19.29 -4.58 -7.60
CA ALA A 57 -19.45 -5.55 -6.50
C ALA A 57 -18.14 -6.29 -6.14
N ALA A 58 -17.18 -6.38 -7.07
CA ALA A 58 -15.86 -6.96 -6.88
C ALA A 58 -14.75 -5.94 -6.54
N SER A 59 -15.03 -4.64 -6.50
CA SER A 59 -13.98 -3.63 -6.25
C SER A 59 -13.47 -3.59 -4.82
N GLY A 60 -14.16 -4.23 -3.86
CA GLY A 60 -13.69 -4.35 -2.47
C GLY A 60 -12.56 -5.36 -2.25
N MET A 61 -12.04 -5.99 -3.32
CA MET A 61 -10.86 -6.88 -3.24
C MET A 61 -9.65 -6.34 -4.02
N LEU A 62 -9.83 -5.24 -4.78
CA LEU A 62 -8.81 -4.76 -5.72
C LEU A 62 -7.64 -4.08 -5.00
N GLY A 63 -7.90 -3.41 -3.89
CA GLY A 63 -6.91 -2.78 -3.02
C GLY A 63 -6.03 -3.80 -2.31
N ILE A 64 -6.59 -4.89 -1.79
CA ILE A 64 -5.83 -6.00 -1.21
C ILE A 64 -4.99 -6.68 -2.29
N LEU A 65 -5.57 -7.02 -3.44
CA LEU A 65 -4.83 -7.62 -4.55
C LEU A 65 -3.72 -6.69 -5.04
N GLY A 66 -4.01 -5.39 -5.17
CA GLY A 66 -3.05 -4.35 -5.52
C GLY A 66 -1.91 -4.26 -4.52
N ALA A 67 -2.20 -4.27 -3.22
CA ALA A 67 -1.19 -4.27 -2.15
C ALA A 67 -0.28 -5.49 -2.22
N VAL A 68 -0.82 -6.68 -2.48
CA VAL A 68 -0.04 -7.91 -2.66
C VAL A 68 0.87 -7.80 -3.89
N VAL A 69 0.35 -7.34 -5.03
CA VAL A 69 1.14 -7.13 -6.25
C VAL A 69 2.27 -6.13 -6.00
N ILE A 70 1.97 -4.99 -5.38
CA ILE A 70 2.95 -3.96 -5.03
C ILE A 70 4.04 -4.54 -4.12
N PHE A 71 3.65 -5.28 -3.08
CA PHE A 71 4.59 -5.89 -2.15
C PHE A 71 5.54 -6.87 -2.85
N VAL A 72 5.00 -7.74 -3.71
CA VAL A 72 5.79 -8.71 -4.49
C VAL A 72 6.73 -7.98 -5.44
N LEU A 73 6.23 -7.04 -6.23
CA LEU A 73 7.03 -6.27 -7.18
C LEU A 73 8.16 -5.50 -6.48
N ALA A 74 7.85 -4.80 -5.39
CA ALA A 74 8.83 -4.05 -4.62
C ALA A 74 9.92 -4.98 -4.05
N THR A 75 9.53 -6.16 -3.55
CA THR A 75 10.46 -7.17 -3.03
C THR A 75 11.38 -7.72 -4.12
N TYR A 76 10.83 -8.03 -5.30
CA TYR A 76 11.62 -8.48 -6.45
C TYR A 76 12.58 -7.39 -6.96
N MET A 77 12.10 -6.15 -7.12
CA MET A 77 12.93 -5.04 -7.57
C MET A 77 14.06 -4.73 -6.60
N LYS A 78 13.79 -4.80 -5.29
CA LYS A 78 14.82 -4.63 -4.26
C LYS A 78 15.93 -5.67 -4.37
N LYS A 79 15.59 -6.91 -4.76
CA LYS A 79 16.55 -8.00 -4.98
C LYS A 79 17.38 -7.82 -6.26
N ILE A 80 16.90 -7.06 -7.24
CA ILE A 80 17.66 -6.78 -8.48
C ILE A 80 18.64 -5.63 -8.25
N VAL A 81 18.24 -4.62 -7.46
CA VAL A 81 19.02 -3.40 -7.23
C VAL A 81 20.14 -3.59 -6.19
N ARG A 82 20.04 -4.58 -5.31
CA ARG A 82 21.05 -4.93 -4.31
C ARG A 82 21.66 -6.29 -4.59
#